data_AF-B9WJH8-F1
#
_entry.id   AF-B9WJH8-F1
#
_cell.length_a   1.000
_cell.length_b   1.000
_cell.length_c   1.000
_cell.angle_alpha   90.00
_cell.angle_beta   90.00
_cell.angle_gamma   90.00
#
_symmetry.space_group_name_H-M   'P 1'
#
loop_
_entity.id
_entity.type
_entity.pdbx_description
1 polymer ?
#
loop_
_entity_poly.entity_id
_entity_poly.type
_entity_poly.pdbx_seq_one_letter_code
_entity_poly.pdbx_strand_id
1 'polypeptide(L)'
;MNFEPIDYLQNLNLDFTNTVSSTDVSPQIDQQELDLFTQAANNDFFSLDVFGNGNIVPIKPQEQVHNSHNDDTFDLPKPAPPIRKETARDSAAEDKRKRNTAASARFRIKKKMKEQEMERRAKELEERVTNLEKKLKAAELENRCLKNIISKQNQQKGDELLQSIKQKSFEFS
;
A
#
# COMPACT_ATOMS: atom_id res chain seq x y z
N MET A 1 4.53 41.21 15.10
CA MET A 1 3.66 40.07 15.46
C MET A 1 4.16 38.87 14.69
N ASN A 2 5.04 38.06 15.29
CA ASN A 2 5.52 36.81 14.70
C ASN A 2 4.45 35.74 14.91
N PHE A 3 3.83 35.26 13.82
CA PHE A 3 2.94 34.12 13.86
C PHE A 3 3.79 32.86 13.72
N GLU A 4 4.04 32.20 14.85
CA GLU A 4 4.56 30.83 14.84
C GLU A 4 3.47 29.89 14.28
N PRO A 5 3.80 28.99 13.34
CA PRO A 5 2.85 28.01 12.84
C PRO A 5 2.51 27.03 13.96
N ILE A 6 1.31 27.16 14.51
CA ILE A 6 0.79 26.24 15.53
C ILE A 6 0.61 24.86 14.86
N ASP A 7 1.45 23.90 15.22
CA ASP A 7 1.34 22.51 14.80
C ASP A 7 0.13 21.85 15.50
N TYR A 8 -1.06 22.01 14.91
CA TYR A 8 -2.33 21.44 15.37
C TYR A 8 -2.35 19.89 15.49
N LEU A 9 -1.23 19.24 15.16
CA LEU A 9 -1.08 17.79 15.07
C LEU A 9 -0.36 17.20 16.28
N GLN A 10 0.28 18.02 17.12
CA GLN A 10 1.05 17.56 18.29
C GLN A 10 0.17 16.99 19.41
N ASN A 11 -1.09 17.41 19.50
CA ASN A 11 -2.03 17.00 20.56
C ASN A 11 -2.93 15.83 20.15
N LEU A 12 -2.70 15.21 18.99
CA LEU A 12 -3.41 13.99 18.62
C LEU A 12 -2.75 12.82 19.34
N ASN A 13 -3.40 12.34 20.39
CA ASN A 13 -3.02 11.13 21.12
C ASN A 13 -3.32 9.90 20.23
N LEU A 14 -2.48 9.66 19.21
CA LEU A 14 -2.51 8.42 18.44
C LEU A 14 -1.74 7.37 19.22
N ASP A 15 -2.45 6.54 19.96
CA ASP A 15 -1.89 5.33 20.57
C ASP A 15 -1.78 4.24 19.49
N PHE A 16 -0.54 3.90 19.13
CA PHE A 16 -0.20 2.95 18.07
C PHE A 16 0.02 1.52 18.59
N THR A 17 -0.29 1.24 19.86
CA THR A 17 -0.01 -0.08 20.47
C THR A 17 -1.21 -1.01 20.58
N ASN A 18 -2.42 -0.55 20.23
CA ASN A 18 -3.59 -1.41 20.30
C ASN A 18 -3.67 -2.31 19.05
N THR A 19 -2.86 -3.37 19.07
CA THR A 19 -3.00 -4.54 18.21
C THR A 19 -4.38 -5.13 18.43
N VAL A 20 -5.33 -4.86 17.53
CA VAL A 20 -6.56 -5.63 17.46
C VAL A 20 -6.19 -7.06 17.08
N SER A 21 -6.25 -7.93 18.09
CA SER A 21 -6.12 -9.36 17.97
C SER A 21 -7.09 -9.88 16.92
N SER A 22 -6.61 -10.85 16.16
CA SER A 22 -7.34 -11.63 15.16
C SER A 22 -8.71 -12.07 15.65
N THR A 23 -9.79 -11.55 15.06
CA THR A 23 -11.06 -12.24 14.96
C THR A 23 -11.67 -12.03 13.59
N ASP A 24 -11.79 -13.15 12.89
CA ASP A 24 -12.55 -13.44 11.69
C ASP A 24 -13.79 -12.56 11.49
N VAL A 25 -13.79 -11.76 10.42
CA VAL A 25 -15.00 -11.13 9.87
C VAL A 25 -14.91 -11.27 8.35
N SER A 26 -15.68 -12.22 7.81
CA SER A 26 -15.94 -12.31 6.37
C SER A 26 -16.54 -10.99 5.87
N PRO A 27 -16.06 -10.42 4.76
CA PRO A 27 -16.70 -9.26 4.15
C PRO A 27 -18.01 -9.73 3.50
N GLN A 28 -19.14 -9.51 4.16
CA GLN A 28 -20.43 -9.53 3.46
C GLN A 28 -20.44 -8.31 2.55
N ILE A 29 -20.14 -8.54 1.27
CA ILE A 29 -20.34 -7.58 0.20
C ILE A 29 -21.86 -7.51 -0.02
N ASP A 30 -22.46 -6.36 0.27
CA ASP A 30 -23.88 -6.12 0.01
C ASP A 30 -24.14 -6.26 -1.50
N GLN A 31 -25.11 -7.09 -1.88
CA GLN A 31 -25.45 -7.34 -3.30
C GLN A 31 -25.82 -6.04 -4.05
N GLN A 32 -26.26 -5.02 -3.31
CA GLN A 32 -26.53 -3.69 -3.85
C GLN A 32 -25.27 -2.96 -4.34
N GLU A 33 -24.10 -3.18 -3.71
CA GLU A 33 -22.83 -2.65 -4.22
C GLU A 33 -22.41 -3.39 -5.50
N LEU A 34 -22.61 -4.70 -5.56
CA LEU A 34 -22.22 -5.51 -6.72
C LEU A 34 -23.02 -5.14 -7.97
N ASP A 35 -24.33 -4.89 -7.84
CA ASP A 35 -25.16 -4.38 -8.93
C ASP A 35 -24.75 -2.96 -9.37
N LEU A 36 -24.31 -2.11 -8.44
CA LEU A 36 -23.84 -0.76 -8.77
C LEU A 36 -22.51 -0.79 -9.55
N PHE A 37 -21.59 -1.69 -9.20
CA PHE A 37 -20.35 -1.92 -9.96
C PHE A 37 -20.62 -2.53 -11.34
N THR A 38 -21.62 -3.40 -11.45
CA THR A 38 -21.99 -4.05 -12.73
C THR A 38 -22.72 -3.08 -13.66
N GLN A 39 -23.58 -2.21 -13.12
CA GLN A 39 -24.25 -1.13 -13.86
C GLN A 39 -23.22 -0.16 -14.48
N ALA A 40 -22.13 0.14 -13.77
CA ALA A 40 -21.06 1.00 -14.26
C ALA A 40 -20.19 0.33 -15.35
N ALA A 41 -20.11 -1.00 -15.37
CA ALA A 41 -19.37 -1.75 -16.39
C ALA A 41 -20.11 -1.86 -17.74
N ASN A 42 -21.45 -1.70 -17.73
CA ASN A 42 -22.28 -1.80 -18.94
C ASN A 42 -22.36 -0.51 -19.76
N ASN A 43 -21.91 0.63 -19.21
CA ASN A 43 -21.84 1.90 -19.93
C ASN A 43 -20.37 2.31 -20.13
N ASP A 44 -19.79 1.86 -21.25
CA ASP A 44 -18.66 2.45 -22.00
C ASP A 44 -17.35 2.81 -21.27
N PHE A 45 -17.17 2.53 -19.98
CA PHE A 45 -15.95 2.93 -19.25
C PHE A 45 -14.71 2.08 -19.61
N PHE A 46 -14.91 0.84 -20.10
CA PHE A 46 -13.84 -0.07 -20.48
C PHE A 46 -13.80 -0.38 -21.99
N SER A 47 -14.22 0.56 -22.85
CA SER A 47 -13.84 0.46 -24.27
C SER A 47 -12.32 0.69 -24.39
N LEU A 48 -11.62 -0.43 -24.37
CA LEU A 48 -10.19 -0.63 -24.33
C LEU A 48 -9.55 -0.30 -25.68
N ASP A 49 -9.51 0.99 -26.05
CA ASP A 49 -8.61 1.52 -27.10
C ASP A 49 -7.59 2.49 -26.48
N VAL A 50 -6.93 2.03 -25.40
CA VAL A 50 -5.84 2.75 -24.71
C VAL A 50 -4.43 2.32 -25.17
N PHE A 51 -4.31 1.37 -26.12
CA PHE A 51 -2.99 0.85 -26.51
C PHE A 51 -2.67 0.88 -28.02
N GLY A 52 -3.25 1.82 -28.78
CA GLY A 52 -2.96 1.98 -30.21
C GLY A 52 -2.72 3.43 -30.63
N ASN A 53 -1.45 3.84 -30.61
CA ASN A 53 -0.89 5.06 -31.21
C ASN A 53 -1.04 6.39 -30.46
N GLY A 54 0.13 6.96 -30.14
CA GLY A 54 0.31 8.15 -29.33
C GLY A 54 -0.26 9.43 -29.94
N ASN A 55 -1.10 10.10 -29.16
CA ASN A 55 -1.15 11.54 -28.92
C ASN A 55 -2.32 11.81 -27.96
N ILE A 56 -2.05 11.94 -26.66
CA ILE A 56 -3.09 12.21 -25.65
C ILE A 56 -3.09 13.70 -25.34
N VAL A 57 -4.02 14.44 -25.94
CA VAL A 57 -4.45 15.77 -25.47
C VAL A 57 -5.43 15.56 -24.31
N PRO A 58 -5.32 16.28 -23.17
CA PRO A 58 -6.32 16.18 -22.11
C PRO A 58 -7.62 16.85 -22.56
N ILE A 59 -8.68 16.05 -22.77
CA ILE A 59 -10.04 16.57 -22.97
C ILE A 59 -10.58 16.97 -21.59
N LYS A 60 -10.77 18.27 -21.36
CA LYS A 60 -11.58 18.79 -20.24
C LYS A 60 -13.03 18.29 -20.40
N PRO A 61 -13.71 17.87 -19.33
CA PRO A 61 -15.16 17.74 -19.37
C PRO A 61 -15.77 19.11 -19.66
N GLN A 62 -16.53 19.21 -20.75
CA GLN A 62 -17.37 20.37 -21.01
C GLN A 62 -18.43 20.45 -19.90
N GLU A 63 -18.50 21.59 -19.22
CA GLU A 63 -19.64 21.93 -18.38
C GLU A 63 -20.90 21.96 -19.26
N GLN A 64 -21.83 21.06 -18.99
CA GLN A 64 -23.20 21.20 -19.49
C GLN A 64 -23.81 22.42 -18.81
N VAL A 65 -23.92 23.51 -19.57
CA VAL A 65 -24.68 24.69 -19.20
C VAL A 65 -26.14 24.30 -19.10
N HIS A 66 -26.66 24.18 -17.89
CA HIS A 66 -28.10 24.10 -17.67
C HIS A 66 -28.68 25.48 -18.01
N ASN A 67 -29.23 25.59 -19.22
CA ASN A 67 -30.05 26.73 -19.64
C ASN A 67 -31.26 26.85 -18.71
N SER A 68 -31.18 27.73 -17.72
CA SER A 68 -32.38 28.26 -17.08
C SER A 68 -33.10 29.12 -18.12
N HIS A 69 -34.34 28.74 -18.41
CA HIS A 69 -35.25 29.49 -19.26
C HIS A 69 -35.38 30.93 -18.73
N ASN A 70 -35.23 31.89 -19.63
CA ASN A 70 -35.66 33.27 -19.39
C ASN A 70 -37.18 33.27 -19.38
N ASP A 71 -37.78 33.38 -18.19
CA ASP A 71 -39.19 33.75 -18.06
C ASP A 71 -39.24 35.25 -17.78
N ASP A 72 -39.61 36.01 -18.80
CA ASP A 72 -40.01 37.41 -18.68
C ASP A 72 -41.30 37.45 -17.86
N THR A 73 -41.19 37.71 -16.56
CA THR A 73 -42.37 37.98 -15.74
C THR A 73 -42.11 39.13 -14.75
N PHE A 74 -42.61 40.30 -15.14
CA PHE A 74 -43.08 41.42 -14.32
C PHE A 74 -42.21 41.91 -13.15
N ASP A 75 -41.73 43.14 -13.33
CA ASP A 75 -41.09 44.00 -12.33
C ASP A 75 -42.04 44.27 -11.14
N LEU A 76 -41.72 43.69 -9.97
CA LEU A 76 -42.36 43.97 -8.69
C LEU A 76 -41.25 44.21 -7.65
N PRO A 77 -41.29 45.29 -6.85
CA PRO A 77 -40.18 45.63 -5.97
C PRO A 77 -40.05 44.59 -4.85
N LYS A 78 -38.94 43.85 -4.86
CA LYS A 78 -38.60 42.86 -3.83
C LYS A 78 -38.31 43.58 -2.51
N PRO A 79 -39.00 43.27 -1.39
CA PRO A 79 -38.68 43.86 -0.10
C PRO A 79 -37.30 43.36 0.36
N ALA A 80 -36.50 44.27 0.91
CA ALA A 80 -35.12 44.04 1.34
C ALA A 80 -34.94 42.75 2.15
N PRO A 81 -33.85 41.97 1.92
CA PRO A 81 -33.60 40.76 2.69
C PRO A 81 -33.26 41.10 4.15
N PRO A 82 -33.68 40.27 5.13
CA PRO A 82 -33.27 40.45 6.51
C PRO A 82 -31.78 40.08 6.64
N ILE A 83 -30.94 41.08 6.85
CA ILE A 83 -29.47 41.06 7.05
C ILE A 83 -28.99 40.02 8.10
N ARG A 84 -29.91 39.47 8.91
CA ARG A 84 -29.60 38.51 9.98
C ARG A 84 -29.38 37.07 9.52
N LYS A 85 -29.80 36.68 8.30
CA LYS A 85 -29.66 35.30 7.81
C LYS A 85 -28.30 35.00 7.15
N GLU A 86 -27.52 36.03 6.81
CA GLU A 86 -26.21 35.86 6.15
C GLU A 86 -25.14 35.39 7.15
N THR A 87 -25.04 36.03 8.31
CA THR A 87 -24.07 35.67 9.36
C THR A 87 -24.13 34.21 9.82
N ALA A 88 -25.32 33.63 9.96
CA ALA A 88 -25.49 32.22 10.34
C ALA A 88 -25.12 31.26 9.20
N ARG A 89 -25.32 31.67 7.93
CA ARG A 89 -24.90 30.90 6.75
C ARG A 89 -23.38 30.96 6.56
N ASP A 90 -22.79 32.11 6.82
CA ASP A 90 -21.34 32.31 6.75
C ASP A 90 -20.61 31.53 7.84
N SER A 91 -21.12 31.55 9.08
CA SER A 91 -20.59 30.73 10.17
C SER A 91 -20.68 29.23 9.86
N ALA A 92 -21.81 28.75 9.31
CA ALA A 92 -21.96 27.34 8.93
C ALA A 92 -21.06 26.95 7.75
N ALA A 93 -20.84 27.87 6.81
CA ALA A 93 -19.94 27.66 5.67
C ALA A 93 -18.47 27.58 6.11
N GLU A 94 -18.06 28.42 7.06
CA GLU A 94 -16.71 28.37 7.64
C GLU A 94 -16.46 27.07 8.39
N ASP A 95 -17.43 26.58 9.17
CA ASP A 95 -17.30 25.29 9.85
C ASP A 95 -17.21 24.11 8.88
N LYS A 96 -17.90 24.20 7.74
CA LYS A 96 -17.75 23.20 6.66
C LYS A 96 -16.34 23.25 6.06
N ARG A 97 -15.78 24.45 5.83
CA ARG A 97 -14.40 24.61 5.33
C ARG A 97 -13.38 24.06 6.31
N LYS A 98 -13.47 24.42 7.59
CA LYS A 98 -12.58 23.90 8.65
C LYS A 98 -12.61 22.37 8.71
N ARG A 99 -13.79 21.76 8.69
CA ARG A 99 -13.94 20.29 8.66
C ARG A 99 -13.34 19.66 7.41
N ASN A 100 -13.55 20.26 6.23
CA ASN A 100 -12.99 19.73 4.98
C ASN A 100 -11.46 19.85 4.94
N THR A 101 -10.89 20.98 5.36
CA THR A 101 -9.43 21.16 5.48
C THR A 101 -8.82 20.14 6.43
N ALA A 102 -9.43 19.93 7.60
CA ALA A 102 -8.99 18.93 8.56
C ALA A 102 -9.10 17.50 7.99
N ALA A 103 -10.18 17.18 7.28
CA ALA A 103 -10.36 15.89 6.64
C ALA A 103 -9.29 15.64 5.57
N SER A 104 -9.03 16.62 4.69
CA SER A 104 -7.97 16.51 3.67
C SER A 104 -6.59 16.34 4.29
N ALA A 105 -6.27 17.04 5.38
CA ALA A 105 -5.01 16.86 6.10
C ALA A 105 -4.88 15.43 6.66
N ARG A 106 -5.94 14.92 7.30
CA ARG A 106 -5.98 13.54 7.81
C ARG A 106 -5.81 12.51 6.70
N PHE A 107 -6.47 12.67 5.54
CA PHE A 107 -6.31 11.76 4.41
C PHE A 107 -4.90 11.77 3.85
N ARG A 108 -4.27 12.94 3.74
CA ARG A 108 -2.86 13.04 3.32
C ARG A 108 -1.93 12.30 4.28
N ILE A 109 -2.12 12.47 5.59
CA ILE A 109 -1.33 11.76 6.60
C ILE A 109 -1.55 10.26 6.49
N LYS A 110 -2.81 9.80 6.47
CA LYS A 110 -3.14 8.36 6.36
C LYS A 110 -2.54 7.74 5.10
N LYS A 111 -2.60 8.44 3.96
CA LYS A 111 -1.97 8.00 2.72
C LYS A 111 -0.45 7.89 2.86
N LYS A 112 0.20 8.93 3.40
CA LYS A 112 1.65 8.95 3.64
C LYS A 112 2.09 7.82 4.59
N MET A 113 1.34 7.56 5.66
CA MET A 113 1.65 6.47 6.60
C MET A 113 1.55 5.11 5.92
N LYS A 114 0.52 4.88 5.10
CA LYS A 114 0.37 3.62 4.35
C LYS A 114 1.53 3.40 3.37
N GLU A 115 1.93 4.44 2.64
CA GLU A 115 3.08 4.38 1.74
C GLU A 115 4.39 4.11 2.50
N GLN A 116 4.60 4.77 3.65
CA GLN A 116 5.76 4.54 4.51
C GLN A 116 5.80 3.14 5.12
N GLU A 117 4.66 2.62 5.57
CA GLU A 117 4.59 1.25 6.10
C GLU A 117 4.90 0.22 5.01
N MET A 118 4.40 0.44 3.79
CA MET A 118 4.72 -0.40 2.64
C MET A 118 6.22 -0.37 2.34
N GLU A 119 6.84 0.82 2.31
CA GLU A 119 8.28 0.97 2.10
C GLU A 119 9.10 0.30 3.21
N ARG A 120 8.71 0.49 4.48
CA ARG A 120 9.34 -0.16 5.63
C ARG A 120 9.27 -1.69 5.50
N ARG A 121 8.08 -2.23 5.19
CA ARG A 121 7.88 -3.67 5.03
C ARG A 121 8.72 -4.23 3.88
N ALA A 122 8.83 -3.50 2.76
CA ALA A 122 9.70 -3.90 1.67
C ALA A 122 11.17 -4.00 2.11
N LYS A 123 11.69 -2.98 2.80
CA LYS A 123 13.06 -2.98 3.35
C LYS A 123 13.30 -4.11 4.35
N GLU A 124 12.35 -4.37 5.26
CA GLU A 124 12.44 -5.48 6.21
C GLU A 124 12.48 -6.85 5.52
N LEU A 125 11.70 -7.03 4.46
CA LEU A 125 11.72 -8.25 3.65
C LEU A 125 13.04 -8.41 2.90
N GLU A 126 13.55 -7.34 2.30
CA GLU A 126 14.88 -7.33 1.65
C GLU A 126 15.97 -7.71 2.65
N GLU A 127 16.02 -7.07 3.82
CA GLU A 127 17.00 -7.41 4.86
C GLU A 127 16.89 -8.88 5.28
N ARG A 128 15.67 -9.39 5.48
CA ARG A 128 15.44 -10.79 5.84
C ARG A 128 15.94 -11.74 4.75
N VAL A 129 15.70 -11.44 3.48
CA VAL A 129 16.22 -12.21 2.35
C VAL A 129 17.74 -12.21 2.37
N THR A 130 18.39 -11.05 2.49
CA THR A 130 19.87 -11.00 2.51
C THR A 130 20.47 -11.77 3.68
N ASN A 131 19.83 -11.76 4.86
CA ASN A 131 20.28 -12.52 6.02
C ASN A 131 20.11 -14.04 5.80
N LEU A 132 18.98 -14.46 5.23
CA LEU A 132 18.75 -15.86 4.90
C LEU A 132 19.74 -16.36 3.84
N GLU A 133 20.04 -15.56 2.81
CA GLU A 133 21.05 -15.90 1.79
C GLU A 133 22.45 -16.03 2.39
N LYS A 134 22.84 -15.15 3.33
CA LYS A 134 24.11 -15.27 4.05
C LYS A 134 24.19 -16.57 4.85
N LYS A 135 23.13 -16.91 5.57
CA LYS A 135 23.04 -18.16 6.35
C LYS A 135 23.07 -19.39 5.45
N LEU A 136 22.36 -19.35 4.33
CA LEU A 136 22.36 -20.42 3.32
C LEU A 136 23.78 -20.65 2.81
N LYS A 137 24.47 -19.59 2.36
CA LYS A 137 25.85 -19.69 1.86
C LYS A 137 26.82 -20.23 2.91
N ALA A 138 26.69 -19.80 4.16
CA ALA A 138 27.51 -20.32 5.26
C ALA A 138 27.27 -21.82 5.47
N ALA A 139 26.00 -22.25 5.53
CA ALA A 139 25.63 -23.65 5.71
C ALA A 139 26.03 -24.52 4.50
N GLU A 140 25.95 -23.99 3.28
CA GLU A 140 26.41 -24.67 2.05
C GLU A 140 27.93 -24.88 2.06
N LEU A 141 28.69 -23.88 2.51
CA LEU A 141 30.15 -23.99 2.64
C LEU A 141 30.54 -25.00 3.70
N GLU A 142 29.88 -24.96 4.87
CA GLU A 142 30.10 -25.93 5.95
C GLU A 142 29.81 -27.35 5.46
N ASN A 143 28.65 -27.56 4.83
CA ASN A 143 28.30 -28.85 4.23
C ASN A 143 29.34 -29.34 3.21
N ARG A 144 29.82 -28.44 2.35
CA ARG A 144 30.86 -28.78 1.38
C ARG A 144 32.16 -29.19 2.08
N CYS A 145 32.55 -28.47 3.12
CA CYS A 145 33.74 -28.77 3.91
C CYS A 145 33.63 -30.16 4.56
N LEU A 146 32.51 -30.43 5.23
CA LEU A 146 32.27 -31.72 5.89
C LEU A 146 32.24 -32.88 4.89
N LYS A 147 31.56 -32.71 3.74
CA LYS A 147 31.57 -33.71 2.66
C LYS A 147 32.98 -34.02 2.17
N ASN A 148 33.81 -32.99 1.98
CA ASN A 148 35.20 -33.17 1.57
C ASN A 148 36.02 -33.93 2.61
N ILE A 149 35.83 -33.61 3.90
CA ILE A 149 36.51 -34.31 5.00
C ILE A 149 36.08 -35.79 5.04
N ILE A 150 34.78 -36.08 5.00
CA ILE A 150 34.25 -37.44 5.01
C ILE A 150 34.75 -38.23 3.81
N SER A 151 34.73 -37.62 2.61
CA SER A 151 35.22 -38.27 1.39
C SER A 151 36.70 -38.63 1.49
N LYS A 152 37.55 -37.71 1.98
CA LYS A 152 38.98 -37.98 2.21
C LYS A 152 39.21 -39.08 3.23
N GLN A 153 38.49 -39.06 4.35
CA GLN A 153 38.59 -40.09 5.38
C GLN A 153 38.14 -41.47 4.87
N ASN A 154 37.09 -41.53 4.06
CA ASN A 154 36.62 -42.78 3.48
C ASN A 154 37.60 -43.34 2.46
N GLN A 155 38.24 -42.48 1.65
CA GLN A 155 39.32 -42.90 0.74
C GLN A 155 40.51 -43.46 1.52
N GLN A 156 40.98 -42.76 2.56
CA GLN A 156 42.08 -43.22 3.42
C GLN A 156 41.80 -44.60 4.03
N LYS A 157 40.61 -44.79 4.63
CA LYS A 157 40.20 -46.09 5.20
C LYS A 157 40.14 -47.19 4.14
N GLY A 158 39.67 -46.87 2.93
CA GLY A 158 39.64 -47.80 1.80
C GLY A 158 41.04 -48.22 1.36
N ASP A 159 41.96 -47.25 1.26
CA ASP A 159 43.36 -47.49 0.89
C ASP A 159 44.09 -48.31 1.97
N GLU A 160 43.91 -47.99 3.25
CA GLU A 160 44.44 -48.76 4.38
C GLU A 160 43.92 -50.20 4.38
N LEU A 161 42.61 -50.38 4.17
CA LEU A 161 42.01 -51.71 4.07
C LEU A 161 42.62 -52.50 2.91
N LEU A 162 42.76 -51.89 1.73
CA LEU A 162 43.36 -52.53 0.56
C LEU A 162 44.83 -52.91 0.81
N GLN A 163 45.60 -52.04 1.48
CA GLN A 163 46.98 -52.35 1.89
C GLN A 163 47.02 -53.53 2.86
N SER A 164 46.12 -53.58 3.85
CA SER A 164 46.05 -54.67 4.82
C SER A 164 45.70 -56.02 4.18
N ILE A 165 44.80 -56.03 3.19
CA ILE A 165 44.44 -57.23 2.43
C ILE A 165 45.64 -57.71 1.60
N LYS A 166 46.33 -56.79 0.90
CA LYS A 166 47.54 -57.12 0.13
C LYS A 166 48.63 -57.71 1.04
N GLN A 167 48.93 -57.05 2.16
CA GLN A 167 49.92 -57.53 3.12
C GLN A 167 49.60 -58.95 3.61
N LYS A 168 48.36 -59.19 4.05
CA LYS A 168 47.93 -60.53 4.47
C LYS A 168 48.01 -61.56 3.35
N SER A 169 47.68 -61.19 2.11
CA SER A 169 47.77 -62.12 0.97
C SER A 169 49.21 -62.55 0.68
N PHE A 170 50.18 -61.66 0.89
CA PHE A 170 51.60 -61.98 0.78
C PHE A 170 52.12 -62.85 1.92
N GLU A 171 51.61 -62.67 3.14
CA GLU A 171 51.99 -63.51 4.29
C GLU A 171 51.45 -64.95 4.20
N PHE A 172 50.43 -65.20 3.39
CA PHE A 172 49.77 -66.50 3.24
C PHE A 172 50.07 -67.24 1.92
N SER A 173 50.93 -66.69 1.04
CA SER A 173 51.42 -67.36 -0.18
C SER A 173 52.86 -67.84 0.00
#